data_AF-A0A5C1MG81-F1
#
_entry.id   AF-A0A5C1MG81-F1
#
_cell.length_a   1.000
_cell.length_b   1.000
_cell.length_c   1.000
_cell.angle_alpha   90.00
_cell.angle_beta   90.00
_cell.angle_gamma   90.00
#
_symmetry.space_group_name_H-M   'P 1'
#
loop_
_entity.id
_entity.type
_entity.pdbx_description
1 polymer ?
#
loop_
_entity_poly.entity_id
_entity_poly.type
_entity_poly.pdbx_seq_one_letter_code
_entity_poly.pdbx_strand_id
1 'polypeptide(L)'
;MRRTLVVIMFLHLLCGGGCAVFNRDNTPALNFVEQHLIPKENPGRALSYPLVIPVGLTAATLDMFLFHPLSVTADAWHDTSDLLWDNMDWDRHYVTTSASIVPRVAAVPLVFTGDFLARSSFDISHGRGGSSTSKSSPEPERERKRTEAKKNLDMARQALAQQDLDTAIRLADEVVATGHYQYEAGVIKDVVLLKRHAPDALFAMPFNGRMFGDPLFVETYADLLANGSPAERMQLLAIFDRFYFAVGTTISIQGKNGTPLSFLMPALEKNLTDEDRAIRMKTMQALGKFQRSDKGVRALLEGVARGSDPVLATAAKSLLR
;
A
#
# COMPACT_ATOMS: atom_id res chain seq x y z
N MET A 1 42.14 18.20 -34.10
CA MET A 1 42.41 18.04 -32.65
C MET A 1 41.20 18.38 -31.76
N ARG A 2 40.52 19.53 -31.92
CA ARG A 2 39.40 19.92 -31.03
C ARG A 2 38.19 18.96 -31.05
N ARG A 3 37.85 18.38 -32.21
CA ARG A 3 36.77 17.38 -32.35
C ARG A 3 37.12 16.03 -31.70
N THR A 4 38.39 15.61 -31.78
CA THR A 4 38.87 14.36 -31.18
C THR A 4 38.87 14.41 -29.66
N LEU A 5 39.23 15.57 -29.07
CA LEU A 5 39.18 15.79 -27.63
C LEU A 5 37.75 15.74 -27.06
N VAL A 6 36.77 16.29 -27.78
CA VAL A 6 35.36 16.23 -27.38
C VAL A 6 34.83 14.79 -27.41
N VAL A 7 35.18 14.01 -28.43
CA VAL A 7 34.76 12.60 -28.52
C VAL A 7 35.38 11.76 -27.40
N ILE A 8 36.67 11.96 -27.10
CA ILE A 8 37.35 11.24 -26.01
C ILE A 8 36.77 11.65 -24.65
N MET A 9 36.48 12.94 -24.44
CA MET A 9 35.85 13.42 -23.21
C MET A 9 34.43 12.88 -23.04
N PHE A 10 33.64 12.82 -24.11
CA PHE A 10 32.29 12.25 -24.10
C PHE A 10 32.33 10.74 -23.85
N LEU A 11 33.29 10.03 -24.46
CA LEU A 11 33.52 8.60 -24.23
C LEU A 11 33.99 8.32 -22.80
N HIS A 12 34.84 9.16 -22.22
CA HIS A 12 35.24 9.05 -20.81
C HIS A 12 34.09 9.38 -19.85
N LEU A 13 33.21 10.33 -20.19
CA LEU A 13 32.00 10.59 -19.39
C LEU A 13 31.04 9.40 -19.44
N LEU A 14 30.90 8.77 -20.61
CA LEU A 14 30.06 7.57 -20.79
C LEU A 14 30.67 6.35 -20.09
N CYS A 15 31.99 6.14 -20.15
CA CYS A 15 32.62 4.96 -19.56
C CYS A 15 33.03 5.13 -18.09
N GLY A 16 33.22 6.35 -17.60
CA GLY A 16 33.74 6.63 -16.25
C GLY A 16 32.68 6.79 -15.17
N GLY A 17 31.42 7.04 -15.54
CA GLY A 17 30.33 7.23 -14.60
C GLY A 17 29.38 6.03 -14.57
N GLY A 18 29.72 5.00 -13.78
CA GLY A 18 28.78 3.95 -13.34
C GLY A 18 27.72 3.53 -14.37
N CYS A 19 28.13 3.08 -15.56
CA CYS A 19 27.17 2.58 -16.54
C CYS A 19 26.33 1.46 -15.92
N ALA A 20 25.00 1.61 -16.00
CA ALA A 20 24.07 0.63 -15.47
C ALA A 20 24.31 -0.79 -16.02
N VAL A 21 24.85 -0.88 -17.24
CA VAL A 21 25.23 -2.13 -17.93
C VAL A 21 26.32 -2.92 -17.20
N PHE A 22 27.16 -2.29 -16.37
CA PHE A 22 28.19 -3.00 -15.60
C PHE A 22 27.74 -3.38 -14.19
N ASN A 23 26.55 -2.95 -13.76
CA ASN A 23 25.99 -3.41 -12.50
C ASN A 23 25.36 -4.80 -12.71
N ARG A 24 25.89 -5.79 -11.98
CA ARG A 24 25.44 -7.18 -12.07
C ARG A 24 23.96 -7.36 -11.73
N ASP A 25 23.40 -6.48 -10.90
CA ASP A 25 21.98 -6.52 -10.54
C ASP A 25 21.07 -6.16 -11.73
N ASN A 26 21.61 -5.47 -12.74
CA ASN A 26 20.90 -5.05 -13.94
C ASN A 26 21.08 -6.00 -15.14
N THR A 27 21.76 -7.14 -14.97
CA THR A 27 22.04 -8.10 -16.05
C THR A 27 21.42 -9.49 -15.81
N PRO A 28 20.08 -9.62 -15.79
CA PRO A 28 19.39 -10.87 -15.46
C PRO A 28 19.68 -12.00 -16.46
N ALA A 29 19.77 -11.73 -17.76
CA ALA A 29 20.05 -12.75 -18.75
C ALA A 29 21.50 -13.25 -18.63
N LEU A 30 22.46 -12.35 -18.41
CA LEU A 30 23.84 -12.74 -18.18
C LEU A 30 23.99 -13.55 -16.89
N ASN A 31 23.32 -13.13 -15.81
CA ASN A 31 23.27 -13.89 -14.55
C ASN A 31 22.68 -15.30 -14.77
N PHE A 32 21.66 -15.43 -15.62
CA PHE A 32 21.09 -16.73 -15.97
C PHE A 32 22.10 -17.62 -16.69
N VAL A 33 22.84 -17.07 -17.67
CA VAL A 33 23.90 -17.80 -18.39
C VAL A 33 24.98 -18.25 -17.42
N GLU A 34 25.46 -17.38 -16.54
CA GLU A 34 26.51 -17.71 -15.58
C GLU A 34 26.09 -18.82 -14.61
N GLN A 35 24.83 -18.83 -14.18
CA GLN A 35 24.31 -19.81 -13.23
C GLN A 35 24.08 -21.20 -13.85
N HIS A 36 23.72 -21.27 -15.14
CA HIS A 36 23.23 -22.51 -15.75
C HIS A 36 24.16 -23.08 -16.83
N LEU A 37 24.93 -22.25 -17.54
CA LEU A 37 25.74 -22.69 -18.68
C LEU A 37 27.22 -22.90 -18.33
N ILE A 38 27.72 -22.34 -17.22
CA ILE A 38 29.12 -22.47 -16.83
C ILE A 38 29.32 -23.70 -15.93
N PRO A 39 30.07 -24.73 -16.37
CA PRO A 39 30.38 -25.88 -15.53
C PRO A 39 31.18 -25.47 -14.28
N LYS A 40 30.87 -26.09 -13.15
CA LYS A 40 31.54 -25.81 -11.87
C LYS A 40 32.95 -26.39 -11.80
N GLU A 41 33.23 -27.45 -12.55
CA GLU A 41 34.49 -28.20 -12.53
C GLU A 41 35.49 -27.71 -13.61
N ASN A 42 36.77 -27.64 -13.24
CA ASN A 42 37.90 -27.54 -14.20
C ASN A 42 38.34 -28.96 -14.54
N PRO A 43 38.40 -29.40 -15.83
CA PRO A 43 38.59 -28.61 -17.05
C PRO A 43 37.33 -28.31 -17.89
N GLY A 44 36.15 -28.78 -17.49
CA GLY A 44 34.89 -28.62 -18.26
C GLY A 44 34.55 -27.16 -18.59
N ARG A 45 34.96 -26.22 -17.73
CA ARG A 45 34.82 -24.78 -17.98
C ARG A 45 35.53 -24.30 -19.24
N ALA A 46 36.78 -24.70 -19.46
CA ALA A 46 37.56 -24.25 -20.62
C ALA A 46 37.00 -24.79 -21.94
N LEU A 47 36.51 -26.05 -21.92
CA LEU A 47 35.88 -26.67 -23.08
C LEU A 47 34.54 -25.99 -23.46
N SER A 48 33.87 -25.34 -22.51
CA SER A 48 32.61 -24.64 -22.76
C SER A 48 32.75 -23.25 -23.40
N TYR A 49 33.96 -22.65 -23.40
CA TYR A 49 34.17 -21.28 -23.87
C TYR A 49 33.68 -20.98 -25.29
N PRO A 50 33.88 -21.85 -26.30
CA PRO A 50 33.39 -21.58 -27.66
C PRO A 50 31.87 -21.40 -27.75
N LEU A 51 31.11 -21.96 -26.78
CA LEU A 51 29.67 -21.82 -26.69
C LEU A 51 29.25 -20.71 -25.72
N VAL A 52 29.86 -20.68 -24.52
CA VAL A 52 29.48 -19.75 -23.44
C VAL A 52 29.76 -18.30 -23.83
N ILE A 53 30.86 -18.02 -24.53
CA ILE A 53 31.23 -16.64 -24.89
C ILE A 53 30.19 -16.01 -25.85
N PRO A 54 29.81 -16.63 -26.99
CA PRO A 54 28.76 -16.07 -27.85
C PRO A 54 27.39 -15.94 -27.17
N VAL A 55 27.01 -16.93 -26.34
CA VAL A 55 25.74 -16.90 -25.61
C VAL A 55 25.75 -15.79 -24.56
N GLY A 56 26.83 -15.64 -23.80
CA GLY A 56 27.02 -14.56 -22.83
C GLY A 56 26.99 -13.18 -23.47
N LEU A 57 27.62 -13.01 -24.64
CA LEU A 57 27.56 -11.75 -25.41
C LEU A 57 26.12 -11.42 -25.85
N THR A 58 25.38 -12.43 -26.31
CA THR A 58 23.96 -12.27 -26.68
C THR A 58 23.13 -11.88 -25.45
N ALA A 59 23.34 -12.53 -24.32
CA ALA A 59 22.66 -12.23 -23.07
C ALA A 59 22.96 -10.80 -22.58
N ALA A 60 24.22 -10.38 -22.58
CA ALA A 60 24.62 -9.02 -22.24
C ALA A 60 23.97 -7.97 -23.18
N THR A 61 23.83 -8.30 -24.47
CA THR A 61 23.14 -7.44 -25.44
C THR A 61 21.65 -7.34 -25.11
N LEU A 62 20.98 -8.46 -24.78
CA LEU A 62 19.58 -8.45 -24.36
C LEU A 62 19.37 -7.66 -23.06
N ASP A 63 20.27 -7.79 -22.10
CA ASP A 63 20.22 -7.04 -20.85
C ASP A 63 20.33 -5.53 -21.12
N MET A 64 21.28 -5.11 -21.96
CA MET A 64 21.51 -3.71 -22.30
C MET A 64 20.33 -3.08 -23.06
N PHE A 65 19.72 -3.78 -24.02
CA PHE A 65 18.73 -3.19 -24.93
C PHE A 65 17.28 -3.50 -24.57
N LEU A 66 17.00 -4.54 -23.79
CA LEU A 66 15.65 -4.96 -23.45
C LEU A 66 15.41 -4.97 -21.95
N PHE A 67 16.14 -5.80 -21.20
CA PHE A 67 15.78 -6.05 -19.79
C PHE A 67 16.03 -4.85 -18.89
N HIS A 68 17.16 -4.16 -19.03
CA HIS A 68 17.46 -2.98 -18.21
C HIS A 68 16.52 -1.80 -18.51
N PRO A 69 16.28 -1.40 -19.78
CA PRO A 69 15.28 -0.37 -20.08
C PRO A 69 13.88 -0.74 -19.54
N LEU A 70 13.47 -2.01 -19.67
CA LEU A 70 12.18 -2.46 -19.16
C LEU A 70 12.09 -2.40 -17.63
N SER A 71 13.16 -2.74 -16.90
CA SER A 71 13.15 -2.69 -15.43
C SER A 71 13.04 -1.26 -14.90
N VAL A 72 13.70 -0.29 -15.54
CA VAL A 72 13.66 1.13 -15.12
C VAL A 72 12.41 1.89 -15.58
N THR A 73 11.58 1.28 -16.44
CA THR A 73 10.35 1.91 -16.96
C THR A 73 9.37 2.26 -15.82
N ALA A 74 9.21 1.35 -14.85
CA ALA A 74 8.31 1.55 -13.72
C ALA A 74 8.79 2.70 -12.82
N ASP A 75 10.11 2.78 -12.58
CA ASP A 75 10.70 3.85 -11.78
C ASP A 75 10.57 5.21 -12.47
N ALA A 76 10.84 5.28 -13.78
CA ALA A 76 10.68 6.51 -14.54
C ALA A 76 9.24 7.01 -14.58
N TRP A 77 8.28 6.08 -14.62
CA TRP A 77 6.87 6.42 -14.47
C TRP A 77 6.56 6.96 -13.08
N HIS A 78 7.08 6.33 -12.02
CA HIS A 78 6.84 6.76 -10.66
C HIS A 78 7.39 8.16 -10.40
N ASP A 79 8.61 8.46 -10.84
CA ASP A 79 9.24 9.79 -10.70
C ASP A 79 8.49 10.85 -11.51
N THR A 80 8.07 10.50 -12.73
CA THR A 80 7.22 11.38 -13.55
C THR A 80 5.90 11.67 -12.83
N SER A 81 5.33 10.66 -12.18
CA SER A 81 4.08 10.81 -11.46
C SER A 81 4.23 11.67 -10.20
N ASP A 82 5.27 11.42 -9.41
CA ASP A 82 5.58 12.19 -8.21
C ASP A 82 5.81 13.67 -8.54
N LEU A 83 6.64 13.93 -9.57
CA LEU A 83 6.94 15.29 -10.02
C LEU A 83 5.69 16.02 -10.55
N LEU A 84 4.85 15.35 -11.34
CA LEU A 84 3.75 15.99 -12.06
C LEU A 84 2.40 15.89 -11.37
N TRP A 85 2.17 15.02 -10.38
CA TRP A 85 0.84 14.76 -9.84
C TRP A 85 0.78 14.78 -8.31
N ASP A 86 1.80 14.34 -7.58
CA ASP A 86 1.69 14.11 -6.13
C ASP A 86 1.58 15.42 -5.31
N ASN A 87 2.04 16.55 -5.85
CA ASN A 87 1.96 17.86 -5.21
C ASN A 87 0.71 18.69 -5.58
N MET A 88 -0.40 18.05 -5.96
CA MET A 88 -1.63 18.77 -6.33
C MET A 88 -2.54 19.03 -5.12
N ASP A 89 -2.61 20.31 -4.72
CA ASP A 89 -3.52 20.78 -3.68
C ASP A 89 -4.89 21.09 -4.29
N TRP A 90 -5.74 20.05 -4.35
CA TRP A 90 -7.11 20.17 -4.84
C TRP A 90 -8.03 20.95 -3.88
N ASP A 91 -7.73 20.90 -2.59
CA ASP A 91 -8.59 21.45 -1.54
C ASP A 91 -8.45 22.98 -1.45
N ARG A 92 -7.23 23.51 -1.61
CA ARG A 92 -6.98 24.96 -1.51
C ARG A 92 -6.93 25.67 -2.86
N HIS A 93 -6.62 24.95 -3.93
CA HIS A 93 -6.23 25.56 -5.21
C HIS A 93 -6.93 24.95 -6.44
N TYR A 94 -8.19 24.53 -6.31
CA TYR A 94 -8.93 23.83 -7.37
C TYR A 94 -8.80 24.44 -8.78
N VAL A 95 -9.02 25.75 -8.94
CA VAL A 95 -9.01 26.41 -10.26
C VAL A 95 -7.61 26.44 -10.88
N THR A 96 -6.59 26.81 -10.10
CA THR A 96 -5.20 26.84 -10.56
C THR A 96 -4.65 25.43 -10.80
N THR A 97 -5.01 24.46 -9.95
CA THR A 97 -4.68 23.04 -10.12
C THR A 97 -5.31 22.50 -11.41
N SER A 98 -6.60 22.80 -11.66
CA SER A 98 -7.31 22.42 -12.89
C SER A 98 -6.67 23.04 -14.14
N ALA A 99 -6.32 24.33 -14.09
CA ALA A 99 -5.65 25.00 -15.21
C ALA A 99 -4.26 24.40 -15.50
N SER A 100 -3.59 23.82 -14.49
CA SER A 100 -2.27 23.21 -14.65
C SER A 100 -2.29 21.78 -15.23
N ILE A 101 -3.47 21.14 -15.36
CA ILE A 101 -3.55 19.77 -15.92
C ILE A 101 -3.00 19.74 -17.35
N VAL A 102 -3.46 20.64 -18.22
CA VAL A 102 -3.09 20.63 -19.65
C VAL A 102 -1.57 20.71 -19.86
N PRO A 103 -0.83 21.67 -19.27
CA PRO A 103 0.62 21.72 -19.41
C PRO A 103 1.32 20.52 -18.75
N ARG A 104 0.80 19.97 -17.63
CA ARG A 104 1.36 18.77 -16.99
C ARG A 104 1.22 17.52 -17.86
N VAL A 105 0.03 17.28 -18.43
CA VAL A 105 -0.19 16.18 -19.40
C VAL A 105 0.76 16.31 -20.59
N ALA A 106 0.94 17.53 -21.11
CA ALA A 106 1.90 17.77 -22.20
C ALA A 106 3.36 17.54 -21.78
N ALA A 107 3.70 17.73 -20.50
CA ALA A 107 5.02 17.50 -19.95
C ALA A 107 5.34 16.03 -19.65
N VAL A 108 4.33 15.17 -19.41
CA VAL A 108 4.50 13.73 -19.12
C VAL A 108 5.47 13.03 -20.08
N PRO A 109 5.29 13.06 -21.42
CA PRO A 109 6.20 12.34 -22.32
C PRO A 109 7.63 12.88 -22.26
N LEU A 110 7.82 14.19 -22.00
CA LEU A 110 9.14 14.81 -21.92
C LEU A 110 9.88 14.41 -20.63
N VAL A 111 9.20 14.51 -19.49
CA VAL A 111 9.76 14.14 -18.17
C VAL A 111 10.05 12.64 -18.14
N PHE A 112 9.09 11.82 -18.54
CA PHE A 112 9.24 10.37 -18.58
C PHE A 112 10.40 9.94 -19.48
N THR A 113 10.48 10.47 -20.71
CA THR A 113 11.55 10.11 -21.64
C THR A 113 12.91 10.57 -21.12
N GLY A 114 12.99 11.76 -20.52
CA GLY A 114 14.21 12.27 -19.91
C GLY A 114 14.71 11.37 -18.78
N ASP A 115 13.84 11.02 -17.84
CA ASP A 115 14.19 10.17 -16.71
C ASP A 115 14.50 8.72 -17.14
N PHE A 116 13.67 8.17 -18.02
CA PHE A 116 13.87 6.84 -18.62
C PHE A 116 15.23 6.73 -19.32
N LEU A 117 15.61 7.70 -20.16
CA LEU A 117 16.89 7.69 -20.86
C LEU A 117 18.06 7.87 -19.89
N ALA A 118 17.91 8.74 -18.88
CA ALA A 118 18.92 8.93 -17.85
C ALA A 118 19.18 7.63 -17.08
N ARG A 119 18.14 6.95 -16.61
CA ARG A 119 18.24 5.66 -15.88
C ARG A 119 18.65 4.48 -16.74
N SER A 120 18.26 4.49 -18.02
CA SER A 120 18.73 3.47 -18.97
C SER A 120 20.23 3.60 -19.23
N SER A 121 20.78 4.82 -19.15
CA SER A 121 22.19 5.11 -19.45
C SER A 121 23.10 5.08 -18.21
N PHE A 122 22.60 5.52 -17.06
CA PHE A 122 23.37 5.72 -15.83
C PHE A 122 22.76 4.91 -14.67
N ASP A 123 23.61 4.30 -13.85
CA ASP A 123 23.19 3.61 -12.63
C ASP A 123 22.84 4.63 -11.54
N ILE A 124 21.68 5.26 -11.68
CA ILE A 124 21.15 6.20 -10.69
C ILE A 124 20.47 5.38 -9.60
N SER A 125 21.26 4.82 -8.68
CA SER A 125 20.72 4.19 -7.47
C SER A 125 19.95 5.22 -6.65
N HIS A 126 18.77 4.84 -6.15
CA HIS A 126 17.91 5.74 -5.40
C HIS A 126 18.60 6.32 -4.15
N GLY A 127 18.97 7.59 -4.22
CA GLY A 127 18.91 8.49 -3.07
C GLY A 127 17.46 8.90 -2.86
N ARG A 128 16.66 8.03 -2.24
CA ARG A 128 15.24 8.25 -1.93
C ARG A 128 15.09 9.56 -1.14
N GLY A 129 14.76 10.64 -1.83
CA GLY A 129 14.53 11.97 -1.29
C GLY A 129 13.22 12.03 -0.53
N GLY A 130 13.20 11.43 0.65
CA GLY A 130 12.04 11.36 1.55
C GLY A 130 12.34 10.64 2.86
N SER A 131 13.59 10.72 3.33
CA SER A 131 14.05 10.48 4.71
C SER A 131 15.57 10.33 4.66
N SER A 132 16.25 11.44 4.87
CA SER A 132 17.69 11.50 5.10
C SER A 132 18.07 10.82 6.42
N THR A 133 17.99 9.48 6.50
CA THR A 133 18.61 8.65 7.54
C THR A 133 18.75 7.17 7.14
N SER A 134 19.10 6.87 5.89
CA SER A 134 19.53 5.52 5.53
C SER A 134 20.63 5.55 4.47
N LYS A 135 21.76 6.16 4.83
CA LYS A 135 23.05 5.64 4.37
C LYS A 135 23.07 4.18 4.79
N SER A 136 22.92 3.27 3.83
CA SER A 136 23.39 1.88 3.85
C SER A 136 23.86 1.40 5.23
N SER A 137 22.92 1.24 6.17
CA SER A 137 23.15 0.43 7.35
C SER A 137 23.63 -0.92 6.84
N PRO A 138 24.79 -1.43 7.29
CA PRO A 138 25.27 -2.75 6.92
C PRO A 138 24.11 -3.75 7.03
N GLU A 139 24.02 -4.71 6.13
CA GLU A 139 23.03 -5.80 6.18
C GLU A 139 22.74 -6.34 7.60
N PRO A 140 23.75 -6.55 8.49
CA PRO A 140 23.50 -6.96 9.88
C PRO A 140 22.77 -5.92 10.74
N GLU A 141 22.87 -4.62 10.48
CA GLU A 141 22.14 -3.59 11.22
C GLU A 141 20.67 -3.53 10.79
N ARG A 142 20.37 -3.73 9.48
CA ARG A 142 18.98 -3.83 9.00
C ARG A 142 18.27 -5.05 9.59
N GLU A 143 18.96 -6.18 9.65
CA GLU A 143 18.40 -7.40 10.24
C GLU A 143 18.16 -7.27 11.74
N ARG A 144 19.06 -6.58 12.47
CA ARG A 144 18.85 -6.23 13.88
C ARG A 144 17.62 -5.34 14.07
N LYS A 145 17.49 -4.25 13.31
CA LYS A 145 16.31 -3.35 13.36
C LYS A 145 15.01 -4.10 13.07
N ARG A 146 15.01 -4.99 12.07
CA ARG A 146 13.85 -5.83 11.76
C ARG A 146 13.50 -6.79 12.89
N THR A 147 14.50 -7.41 13.51
CA THR A 147 14.31 -8.35 14.63
C THR A 147 13.78 -7.64 15.86
N GLU A 148 14.31 -6.45 16.17
CA GLU A 148 13.83 -5.59 17.25
C GLU A 148 12.41 -5.10 17.00
N ALA A 149 12.10 -4.63 15.78
CA ALA A 149 10.74 -4.25 15.40
C ALA A 149 9.74 -5.39 15.55
N LYS A 150 10.12 -6.62 15.14
CA LYS A 150 9.29 -7.80 15.34
C LYS A 150 9.05 -8.10 16.82
N LYS A 151 10.10 -8.04 17.64
CA LYS A 151 9.99 -8.23 19.09
C LYS A 151 9.06 -7.19 19.73
N ASN A 152 9.21 -5.92 19.37
CA ASN A 152 8.36 -4.84 19.89
C ASN A 152 6.90 -5.01 19.42
N LEU A 153 6.67 -5.49 18.20
CA LEU A 153 5.33 -5.81 17.71
C LEU A 153 4.68 -6.93 18.55
N ASP A 154 5.41 -8.01 18.83
CA ASP A 154 4.92 -9.12 19.65
C ASP A 154 4.63 -8.66 21.09
N MET A 155 5.49 -7.81 21.66
CA MET A 155 5.27 -7.17 22.96
C MET A 155 4.05 -6.23 22.96
N ALA A 156 3.83 -5.47 21.88
CA ALA A 156 2.67 -4.60 21.74
C ALA A 156 1.36 -5.41 21.72
N ARG A 157 1.35 -6.56 21.02
CA ARG A 157 0.21 -7.49 21.03
C ARG A 157 -0.03 -8.08 22.42
N GLN A 158 1.04 -8.44 23.14
CA GLN A 158 0.93 -8.95 24.50
C GLN A 158 0.37 -7.88 25.46
N ALA A 159 0.87 -6.65 25.38
CA ALA A 159 0.35 -5.53 26.17
C ALA A 159 -1.12 -5.26 25.86
N LEU A 160 -1.52 -5.29 24.59
CA LEU A 160 -2.91 -5.16 24.16
C LEU A 160 -3.79 -6.27 24.74
N ALA A 161 -3.32 -7.52 24.75
CA ALA A 161 -4.02 -8.65 25.36
C ALA A 161 -4.17 -8.51 26.88
N GLN A 162 -3.21 -7.84 27.54
CA GLN A 162 -3.25 -7.51 28.96
C GLN A 162 -4.03 -6.22 29.28
N GLN A 163 -4.66 -5.60 28.27
CA GLN A 163 -5.33 -4.30 28.36
C GLN A 163 -4.42 -3.13 28.78
N ASP A 164 -3.09 -3.27 28.67
CA ASP A 164 -2.14 -2.17 28.85
C ASP A 164 -2.06 -1.36 27.54
N LEU A 165 -3.04 -0.47 27.36
CA LEU A 165 -3.22 0.31 26.14
C LEU A 165 -2.09 1.34 25.92
N ASP A 166 -1.51 1.88 26.99
CA ASP A 166 -0.42 2.86 26.90
C ASP A 166 0.88 2.21 26.44
N THR A 167 1.21 1.03 26.98
CA THR A 167 2.37 0.28 26.51
C THR A 167 2.17 -0.22 25.08
N ALA A 168 0.96 -0.70 24.74
CA ALA A 168 0.66 -1.19 23.40
C ALA A 168 0.83 -0.11 22.32
N ILE A 169 0.30 1.11 22.54
CA ILE A 169 0.41 2.20 21.57
C ILE A 169 1.84 2.71 21.43
N ARG A 170 2.58 2.86 22.55
CA ARG A 170 3.98 3.28 22.53
C ARG A 170 4.86 2.31 21.73
N LEU A 171 4.73 1.01 22.00
CA LEU A 171 5.50 -0.01 21.28
C LEU A 171 5.11 -0.05 19.79
N ALA A 172 3.83 0.14 19.45
CA ALA A 172 3.40 0.21 18.07
C ALA A 172 3.98 1.45 17.34
N ASP A 173 4.04 2.61 18.00
CA ASP A 173 4.69 3.81 17.45
C ASP A 173 6.19 3.60 17.20
N GLU A 174 6.88 2.94 18.12
CA GLU A 174 8.29 2.55 17.94
C GLU A 174 8.47 1.64 16.71
N VAL A 175 7.59 0.66 16.52
CA VAL A 175 7.62 -0.23 15.34
C VAL A 175 7.39 0.57 14.05
N VAL A 176 6.39 1.45 14.01
CA VAL A 176 6.09 2.29 12.83
C VAL A 176 7.30 3.14 12.44
N ALA A 177 8.01 3.70 13.43
CA ALA A 177 9.21 4.51 13.22
C ALA A 177 10.37 3.74 12.58
N THR A 178 10.41 2.41 12.72
CA THR A 178 11.45 1.57 12.08
C THR A 178 11.25 1.38 10.57
N GLY A 179 10.06 1.63 10.04
CA GLY A 179 9.72 1.31 8.65
C GLY A 179 9.35 -0.16 8.41
N HIS A 180 9.50 -1.04 9.42
CA HIS A 180 9.13 -2.45 9.33
C HIS A 180 7.80 -2.71 10.02
N TYR A 181 7.02 -3.68 9.50
CA TYR A 181 5.74 -4.10 10.08
C TYR A 181 4.74 -2.95 10.36
N GLN A 182 4.80 -1.90 9.55
CA GLN A 182 4.00 -0.68 9.74
C GLN A 182 2.50 -0.96 9.71
N TYR A 183 2.05 -1.93 8.89
CA TYR A 183 0.64 -2.30 8.80
C TYR A 183 0.16 -2.97 10.07
N GLU A 184 0.91 -3.95 10.58
CA GLU A 184 0.57 -4.69 11.80
C GLU A 184 0.58 -3.78 13.03
N ALA A 185 1.57 -2.89 13.13
CA ALA A 185 1.62 -1.89 14.18
C ALA A 185 0.48 -0.86 14.06
N GLY A 186 0.15 -0.44 12.83
CA GLY A 186 -1.00 0.42 12.56
C GLY A 186 -2.31 -0.19 13.08
N VAL A 187 -2.56 -1.47 12.80
CA VAL A 187 -3.75 -2.17 13.32
C VAL A 187 -3.80 -2.18 14.86
N ILE A 188 -2.66 -2.39 15.54
CA ILE A 188 -2.62 -2.33 17.00
C ILE A 188 -3.03 -0.94 17.50
N LYS A 189 -2.53 0.13 16.87
CA LYS A 189 -2.93 1.49 17.20
C LYS A 189 -4.43 1.70 16.98
N ASP A 190 -4.97 1.22 15.86
CA ASP A 190 -6.38 1.33 15.54
C ASP A 190 -7.26 0.64 16.61
N VAL A 191 -6.87 -0.56 17.06
CA VAL A 191 -7.56 -1.27 18.16
C VAL A 191 -7.46 -0.50 19.47
N VAL A 192 -6.30 0.05 19.81
CA VAL A 192 -6.12 0.84 21.03
C VAL A 192 -7.04 2.07 21.01
N LEU A 193 -7.14 2.79 19.89
CA LEU A 193 -8.03 3.94 19.77
C LEU A 193 -9.52 3.57 19.95
N LEU A 194 -9.94 2.44 19.39
CA LEU A 194 -11.30 1.92 19.62
C LEU A 194 -11.54 1.59 21.09
N LYS A 195 -10.60 0.90 21.76
CA LYS A 195 -10.70 0.57 23.19
C LYS A 195 -10.67 1.80 24.09
N ARG A 196 -10.09 2.91 23.63
CA ARG A 196 -10.10 4.21 24.30
C ARG A 196 -11.32 5.06 24.00
N HIS A 197 -12.30 4.54 23.25
CA HIS A 197 -13.50 5.30 22.89
C HIS A 197 -13.16 6.59 22.10
N ALA A 198 -12.13 6.52 21.24
CA ALA A 198 -11.64 7.65 20.42
C ALA A 198 -11.80 7.41 18.90
N PRO A 199 -13.02 7.20 18.38
CA PRO A 199 -13.24 6.99 16.95
C PRO A 199 -12.92 8.21 16.08
N ASP A 200 -12.90 9.41 16.64
CA ASP A 200 -12.48 10.64 15.97
C ASP A 200 -10.98 10.62 15.61
N ALA A 201 -10.14 10.17 16.55
CA ALA A 201 -8.72 9.97 16.32
C ALA A 201 -8.48 8.89 15.26
N LEU A 202 -9.26 7.80 15.29
CA LEU A 202 -9.22 6.75 14.27
C LEU A 202 -9.60 7.29 12.88
N PHE A 203 -10.61 8.17 12.79
CA PHE A 203 -11.02 8.79 11.54
C PHE A 203 -9.93 9.72 10.97
N ALA A 204 -9.14 10.37 11.82
CA ALA A 204 -8.04 11.25 11.42
C ALA A 204 -6.81 10.48 10.90
N MET A 205 -6.70 9.17 11.18
CA MET A 205 -5.56 8.37 10.75
C MET A 205 -5.55 8.10 9.23
N PRO A 206 -4.36 7.94 8.61
CA PRO A 206 -4.24 7.53 7.23
C PRO A 206 -4.84 6.14 6.99
N PHE A 207 -5.34 5.92 5.77
CA PHE A 207 -6.05 4.69 5.40
C PHE A 207 -5.16 3.44 5.61
N ASN A 208 -5.57 2.56 6.53
CA ASN A 208 -5.01 1.23 6.68
C ASN A 208 -6.02 0.17 6.22
N GLY A 209 -6.03 -0.14 4.92
CA GLY A 209 -6.98 -1.08 4.34
C GLY A 209 -6.95 -2.51 4.94
N ARG A 210 -5.90 -2.83 5.72
CA ARG A 210 -5.76 -4.14 6.38
C ARG A 210 -6.43 -4.22 7.74
N MET A 211 -6.92 -3.12 8.32
CA MET A 211 -7.52 -3.12 9.67
C MET A 211 -8.72 -4.06 9.78
N PHE A 212 -9.58 -4.13 8.75
CA PHE A 212 -10.72 -5.06 8.74
C PHE A 212 -10.32 -6.53 8.51
N GLY A 213 -9.05 -6.82 8.21
CA GLY A 213 -8.54 -8.19 8.16
C GLY A 213 -8.15 -8.75 9.52
N ASP A 214 -8.04 -7.90 10.54
CA ASP A 214 -7.69 -8.28 11.91
C ASP A 214 -8.95 -8.61 12.74
N PRO A 215 -9.04 -9.82 13.33
CA PRO A 215 -10.21 -10.23 14.09
C PRO A 215 -10.49 -9.34 15.30
N LEU A 216 -9.44 -8.92 16.02
CA LEU A 216 -9.58 -8.15 17.26
C LEU A 216 -10.09 -6.73 16.95
N PHE A 217 -9.62 -6.13 15.86
CA PHE A 217 -10.16 -4.88 15.36
C PHE A 217 -11.64 -5.00 15.01
N VAL A 218 -12.01 -5.98 14.19
CA VAL A 218 -13.41 -6.16 13.76
C VAL A 218 -14.34 -6.41 14.95
N GLU A 219 -13.93 -7.22 15.92
CA GLU A 219 -14.69 -7.49 17.14
C GLU A 219 -14.87 -6.24 18.00
N THR A 220 -13.78 -5.49 18.26
CA THR A 220 -13.84 -4.26 19.05
C THR A 220 -14.68 -3.20 18.35
N TYR A 221 -14.56 -3.11 17.02
CA TYR A 221 -15.34 -2.20 16.20
C TYR A 221 -16.83 -2.56 16.23
N ALA A 222 -17.18 -3.84 16.09
CA ALA A 222 -18.56 -4.33 16.13
C ALA A 222 -19.21 -4.03 17.49
N ASP A 223 -18.48 -4.28 18.58
CA ASP A 223 -18.96 -4.01 19.94
C ASP A 223 -19.23 -2.53 20.15
N LEU A 224 -18.28 -1.65 19.79
CA LEU A 224 -18.48 -0.21 19.92
C LEU A 224 -19.57 0.33 18.97
N LEU A 225 -19.69 -0.24 17.77
CA LEU A 225 -20.76 0.11 16.83
C LEU A 225 -22.15 -0.28 17.35
N ALA A 226 -22.25 -1.35 18.14
CA ALA A 226 -23.51 -1.82 18.73
C ALA A 226 -23.83 -1.13 20.07
N ASN A 227 -22.82 -0.86 20.89
CA ASN A 227 -22.97 -0.53 22.31
C ASN A 227 -22.41 0.85 22.70
N GLY A 228 -21.68 1.53 21.80
CA GLY A 228 -21.16 2.86 22.05
C GLY A 228 -22.24 3.94 22.17
N SER A 229 -21.85 5.12 22.60
CA SER A 229 -22.70 6.31 22.60
C SER A 229 -23.16 6.66 21.17
N PRO A 230 -24.27 7.40 21.02
CA PRO A 230 -24.75 7.83 19.71
C PRO A 230 -23.69 8.54 18.86
N ALA A 231 -22.85 9.38 19.49
CA ALA A 231 -21.77 10.09 18.81
C ALA A 231 -20.70 9.13 18.27
N GLU A 232 -20.25 8.18 19.10
CA GLU A 232 -19.26 7.17 18.68
C GLU A 232 -19.81 6.30 17.55
N ARG A 233 -21.05 5.83 17.66
CA ARG A 233 -21.69 5.01 16.63
C ARG A 233 -21.85 5.76 15.31
N MET A 234 -22.18 7.05 15.34
CA MET A 234 -22.22 7.88 14.13
C MET A 234 -20.84 8.05 13.49
N GLN A 235 -19.80 8.24 14.28
CA GLN A 235 -18.42 8.32 13.77
C GLN A 235 -17.97 6.98 13.18
N LEU A 236 -18.25 5.87 13.85
CA LEU A 236 -17.99 4.54 13.33
C LEU A 236 -18.79 4.26 12.05
N LEU A 237 -20.05 4.68 11.95
CA LEU A 237 -20.79 4.56 10.69
C LEU A 237 -20.16 5.39 9.56
N ALA A 238 -19.57 6.55 9.87
CA ALA A 238 -18.82 7.34 8.89
C ALA A 238 -17.49 6.68 8.49
N ILE A 239 -16.77 6.05 9.42
CA ILE A 239 -15.61 5.21 9.14
C ILE A 239 -16.04 4.06 8.21
N PHE A 240 -17.04 3.28 8.60
CA PHE A 240 -17.57 2.18 7.79
C PHE A 240 -17.91 2.61 6.36
N ASP A 241 -18.54 3.79 6.21
CA ASP A 241 -18.89 4.38 4.93
C ASP A 241 -17.68 4.78 4.06
N ARG A 242 -16.63 5.31 4.70
CA ARG A 242 -15.33 5.65 4.08
C ARG A 242 -14.56 4.40 3.64
N PHE A 243 -14.65 3.32 4.40
CA PHE A 243 -13.90 2.08 4.18
C PHE A 243 -14.72 0.97 3.52
N TYR A 244 -15.85 1.30 2.89
CA TYR A 244 -16.80 0.29 2.39
C TYR A 244 -16.17 -0.73 1.42
N PHE A 245 -15.23 -0.30 0.58
CA PHE A 245 -14.49 -1.21 -0.30
C PHE A 245 -13.70 -2.25 0.49
N ALA A 246 -12.92 -1.82 1.50
CA ALA A 246 -12.12 -2.72 2.31
C ALA A 246 -12.99 -3.73 3.09
N VAL A 247 -14.14 -3.29 3.59
CA VAL A 247 -15.11 -4.15 4.29
C VAL A 247 -15.70 -5.21 3.35
N GLY A 248 -15.98 -4.85 2.09
CA GLY A 248 -16.61 -5.74 1.11
C GLY A 248 -15.65 -6.68 0.37
N THR A 249 -14.38 -6.30 0.19
CA THR A 249 -13.40 -7.07 -0.60
C THR A 249 -12.47 -7.94 0.24
N THR A 250 -12.41 -7.76 1.56
CA THR A 250 -11.51 -8.56 2.40
C THR A 250 -12.06 -9.99 2.52
N ILE A 251 -11.47 -10.90 1.74
CA ILE A 251 -11.95 -12.28 1.52
C ILE A 251 -11.78 -13.16 2.77
N SER A 252 -10.94 -12.76 3.74
CA SER A 252 -10.74 -13.53 4.96
C SER A 252 -10.28 -12.63 6.10
N ILE A 253 -10.98 -12.75 7.24
CA ILE A 253 -10.43 -12.39 8.54
C ILE A 253 -9.50 -13.51 8.97
N GLN A 254 -8.27 -13.18 9.38
CA GLN A 254 -7.26 -14.18 9.72
C GLN A 254 -7.82 -15.25 10.68
N GLY A 255 -7.89 -16.50 10.21
CA GLY A 255 -8.31 -17.65 11.02
C GLY A 255 -9.83 -17.82 11.23
N LYS A 256 -10.68 -16.98 10.62
CA LYS A 256 -12.14 -17.14 10.67
C LYS A 256 -12.75 -17.17 9.26
N ASN A 257 -13.70 -18.09 9.07
CA ASN A 257 -14.50 -18.15 7.85
C ASN A 257 -15.54 -17.01 7.88
N GLY A 258 -15.43 -16.05 6.97
CA GLY A 258 -16.39 -14.94 6.83
C GLY A 258 -15.74 -13.65 6.36
N THR A 259 -16.57 -12.74 5.84
CA THR A 259 -16.16 -11.38 5.48
C THR A 259 -16.28 -10.47 6.71
N PRO A 260 -15.52 -9.37 6.81
CA PRO A 260 -15.69 -8.41 7.90
C PRO A 260 -17.13 -7.91 8.03
N LEU A 261 -17.80 -7.73 6.90
CA LEU A 261 -19.22 -7.39 6.87
C LEU A 261 -20.08 -8.38 7.66
N SER A 262 -19.87 -9.69 7.50
CA SER A 262 -20.64 -10.71 8.22
C SER A 262 -20.51 -10.63 9.74
N PHE A 263 -19.34 -10.23 10.26
CA PHE A 263 -19.13 -9.99 11.70
C PHE A 263 -19.78 -8.69 12.20
N LEU A 264 -19.92 -7.71 11.31
CA LEU A 264 -20.56 -6.42 11.62
C LEU A 264 -22.08 -6.46 11.49
N MET A 265 -22.65 -7.46 10.82
CA MET A 265 -24.09 -7.58 10.59
C MET A 265 -24.93 -7.49 11.88
N PRO A 266 -24.62 -8.21 12.98
CA PRO A 266 -25.41 -8.11 14.21
C PRO A 266 -25.44 -6.70 14.81
N ALA A 267 -24.32 -5.97 14.73
CA ALA A 267 -24.24 -4.59 15.20
C ALA A 267 -25.09 -3.64 14.31
N LEU A 268 -25.01 -3.82 12.99
CA LEU A 268 -25.81 -3.06 12.03
C LEU A 268 -27.32 -3.34 12.18
N GLU A 269 -27.71 -4.58 12.42
CA GLU A 269 -29.10 -4.98 12.73
C GLU A 269 -29.60 -4.26 13.98
N LYS A 270 -28.81 -4.26 15.06
CA LYS A 270 -29.14 -3.54 16.29
C LYS A 270 -29.32 -2.03 16.03
N ASN A 271 -28.45 -1.44 15.21
CA ASN A 271 -28.53 -0.02 14.85
C ASN A 271 -29.79 0.34 14.05
N LEU A 272 -30.38 -0.59 13.31
CA LEU A 272 -31.64 -0.37 12.58
C LEU A 272 -32.87 -0.33 13.50
N THR A 273 -32.75 -0.86 14.71
CA THR A 273 -33.81 -0.81 15.73
C THR A 273 -33.55 0.25 16.80
N ASP A 274 -32.53 1.09 16.62
CA ASP A 274 -32.13 2.11 17.59
C ASP A 274 -33.22 3.17 17.80
N GLU A 275 -33.32 3.77 18.99
CA GLU A 275 -34.27 4.87 19.24
C GLU A 275 -33.89 6.13 18.44
N ASP A 276 -32.60 6.38 18.24
CA ASP A 276 -32.11 7.52 17.48
C ASP A 276 -32.27 7.30 15.97
N ARG A 277 -33.13 8.13 15.36
CA ARG A 277 -33.41 8.11 13.93
C ARG A 277 -32.17 8.38 13.08
N ALA A 278 -31.22 9.20 13.55
CA ALA A 278 -29.99 9.50 12.83
C ALA A 278 -29.14 8.25 12.64
N ILE A 279 -29.01 7.43 13.68
CA ILE A 279 -28.30 6.14 13.64
C ILE A 279 -28.99 5.18 12.67
N ARG A 280 -30.32 5.05 12.75
CA ARG A 280 -31.08 4.18 11.84
C ARG A 280 -30.88 4.57 10.38
N MET A 281 -31.01 5.86 10.07
CA MET A 281 -30.85 6.38 8.70
C MET A 281 -29.41 6.27 8.18
N LYS A 282 -28.41 6.53 9.02
CA LYS A 282 -27.00 6.41 8.61
C LYS A 282 -26.62 4.95 8.39
N THR A 283 -27.13 4.03 9.21
CA THR A 283 -26.96 2.58 9.04
C THR A 283 -27.57 2.11 7.73
N MET A 284 -28.80 2.56 7.41
CA MET A 284 -29.44 2.27 6.13
C MET A 284 -28.62 2.74 4.93
N GLN A 285 -28.10 3.97 4.99
CA GLN A 285 -27.24 4.52 3.93
C GLN A 285 -25.99 3.65 3.73
N ALA A 286 -25.35 3.25 4.82
CA ALA A 286 -24.16 2.40 4.81
C ALA A 286 -24.45 1.02 4.19
N LEU A 287 -25.56 0.37 4.58
CA LEU A 287 -25.99 -0.92 4.03
C LEU A 287 -26.33 -0.84 2.53
N GLY A 288 -26.89 0.27 2.07
CA GLY A 288 -27.23 0.48 0.66
C GLY A 288 -26.05 0.29 -0.31
N LYS A 289 -24.80 0.49 0.16
CA LYS A 289 -23.59 0.26 -0.65
C LYS A 289 -23.29 -1.22 -0.91
N PHE A 290 -23.78 -2.12 -0.05
CA PHE A 290 -23.49 -3.56 -0.11
C PHE A 290 -24.64 -4.40 -0.66
N GLN A 291 -25.83 -3.82 -0.84
CA GLN A 291 -27.05 -4.56 -1.19
C GLN A 291 -26.96 -5.42 -2.47
N ARG A 292 -26.09 -5.05 -3.41
CA ARG A 292 -25.91 -5.78 -4.68
C ARG A 292 -24.89 -6.91 -4.55
N SER A 293 -23.91 -6.76 -3.66
CA SER A 293 -22.79 -7.67 -3.50
C SER A 293 -23.00 -8.70 -2.37
N ASP A 294 -23.79 -8.36 -1.35
CA ASP A 294 -23.97 -9.19 -0.16
C ASP A 294 -25.45 -9.59 0.03
N LYS A 295 -25.71 -10.90 0.03
CA LYS A 295 -27.06 -11.47 0.19
C LYS A 295 -27.64 -11.22 1.59
N GLY A 296 -26.79 -11.20 2.62
CA GLY A 296 -27.19 -10.94 4.00
C GLY A 296 -27.68 -9.51 4.17
N VAL A 297 -26.93 -8.54 3.62
CA VAL A 297 -27.36 -7.13 3.60
C VAL A 297 -28.66 -6.95 2.84
N ARG A 298 -28.80 -7.59 1.67
CA ARG A 298 -30.05 -7.52 0.90
C ARG A 298 -31.23 -8.06 1.69
N ALA A 299 -31.10 -9.24 2.32
CA ALA A 299 -32.14 -9.83 3.14
C ALA A 299 -32.53 -8.92 4.32
N LEU A 300 -31.54 -8.29 4.95
CA LEU A 300 -31.77 -7.32 6.03
C LEU A 300 -32.59 -6.11 5.53
N LEU A 301 -32.20 -5.51 4.40
CA LEU A 301 -32.94 -4.40 3.80
C LEU A 301 -34.37 -4.80 3.40
N GLU A 302 -34.57 -6.01 2.88
CA GLU A 302 -35.91 -6.55 2.58
C GLU A 302 -36.77 -6.70 3.86
N GLY A 303 -36.17 -7.08 4.98
CA GLY A 303 -36.81 -7.08 6.29
C GLY A 303 -37.25 -5.69 6.72
N VAL A 304 -36.36 -4.70 6.65
CA VAL A 304 -36.67 -3.29 6.98
C VAL A 304 -37.75 -2.72 6.08
N ALA A 305 -37.75 -3.06 4.78
CA ALA A 305 -38.75 -2.64 3.81
C ALA A 305 -40.19 -3.10 4.15
N ARG A 306 -40.33 -4.17 4.94
CA ARG A 306 -41.62 -4.72 5.42
C ARG A 306 -41.95 -4.28 6.85
N GLY A 307 -41.07 -3.54 7.51
CA GLY A 307 -41.23 -3.09 8.88
C GLY A 307 -42.33 -2.04 9.07
N SER A 308 -42.64 -1.74 10.33
CA SER A 308 -43.70 -0.80 10.73
C SER A 308 -43.27 0.67 10.66
N ASP A 309 -41.97 1.00 10.68
CA ASP A 309 -41.48 2.37 10.51
C ASP A 309 -41.61 2.78 9.03
N PRO A 310 -42.54 3.67 8.66
CA PRO A 310 -42.83 3.99 7.26
C PRO A 310 -41.66 4.71 6.57
N VAL A 311 -40.84 5.45 7.33
CA VAL A 311 -39.69 6.18 6.80
C VAL A 311 -38.60 5.19 6.41
N LEU A 312 -38.24 4.28 7.33
CA LEU A 312 -37.23 3.26 7.06
C LEU A 312 -37.71 2.29 5.99
N ALA A 313 -38.97 1.84 6.04
CA ALA A 313 -39.52 0.95 5.04
C ALA A 313 -39.44 1.57 3.62
N THR A 314 -39.73 2.87 3.50
CA THR A 314 -39.65 3.59 2.22
C THR A 314 -38.21 3.74 1.75
N ALA A 315 -37.30 4.11 2.64
CA ALA A 315 -35.87 4.24 2.31
C ALA A 315 -35.27 2.89 1.87
N ALA A 316 -35.61 1.78 2.55
CA ALA A 316 -35.11 0.46 2.20
C ALA A 316 -35.64 0.00 0.83
N LYS A 317 -36.94 0.23 0.54
CA LYS A 317 -37.52 -0.02 -0.79
C LYS A 317 -36.82 0.77 -1.89
N SER A 318 -36.41 2.01 -1.60
CA SER A 318 -35.69 2.84 -2.57
C SER A 318 -34.29 2.31 -2.84
N LEU A 319 -33.60 1.77 -1.82
CA LEU A 319 -32.30 1.16 -1.97
C LEU A 319 -32.41 -0.13 -2.82
N LEU A 320 -33.38 -1.00 -2.52
CA LEU A 320 -33.55 -2.30 -3.18
C LEU A 320 -33.92 -2.26 -4.68
N ARG A 321 -34.17 -1.08 -5.26
CA ARG A 321 -34.46 -0.90 -6.70
C ARG A 321 -33.18 -0.85 -7.53
#